data_AF-A0A1Q5ACV6-F1
#
_entry.id   AF-A0A1Q5ACV6-F1
#
_cell.length_a   1.000
_cell.length_b   1.000
_cell.length_c   1.000
_cell.angle_alpha   90.00
_cell.angle_beta   90.00
_cell.angle_gamma   90.00
#
_symmetry.space_group_name_H-M   'P 1'
#
loop_
_entity.id
_entity.type
_entity.pdbx_description
1 polymer ?
#
loop_
_entity_poly.entity_id
_entity_poly.type
_entity_poly.pdbx_seq_one_letter_code
_entity_poly.pdbx_strand_id
1 'polypeptide(L)'
;MRFSPDDVVCRVALNLGRVRTPEEALRAWLPLVSGLRPVSMRFEAAGPDGLRRGYLADLLVVFPPPEGGTALDRLLAPVGELARRLGLDPAAFEVDEDGLGGALNVKEEQDGSPYGAYLVLALTGADPLNPEGEQADYDDTGEDLL
;
A
#
# COMPACT_ATOMS: atom_id res chain seq x y z
N MET A 1 5.12 -0.23 14.56
CA MET A 1 4.63 1.12 14.20
C MET A 1 3.17 1.17 14.64
N ARG A 2 2.76 2.13 15.48
CA ARG A 2 1.40 2.16 16.03
C ARG A 2 0.57 3.17 15.24
N PHE A 3 -0.43 2.70 14.51
CA PHE A 3 -1.40 3.57 13.81
C PHE A 3 -2.40 4.12 14.83
N SER A 4 -2.93 5.32 14.58
CA SER A 4 -4.11 5.81 15.29
C SER A 4 -5.30 4.90 14.95
N PRO A 5 -6.24 4.63 15.87
CA PRO A 5 -7.43 3.82 15.59
C PRO A 5 -8.27 4.30 14.40
N ASP A 6 -8.18 5.60 14.08
CA ASP A 6 -8.92 6.22 12.98
C ASP A 6 -8.06 6.45 11.71
N ASP A 7 -6.77 6.11 11.73
CA ASP A 7 -5.92 6.24 10.54
C ASP A 7 -6.39 5.27 9.45
N VAL A 8 -6.40 5.70 8.19
CA VAL A 8 -6.60 4.78 7.07
C VAL A 8 -5.23 4.32 6.58
N VAL A 9 -4.96 3.04 6.77
CA VAL A 9 -3.68 2.42 6.41
C VAL A 9 -3.86 1.67 5.10
N CYS A 10 -3.08 2.04 4.10
CA CYS A 10 -3.11 1.44 2.77
C CYS A 10 -1.81 0.69 2.48
N ARG A 11 -1.93 -0.57 2.07
CA ARG A 11 -0.84 -1.34 1.42
C ARG A 11 -1.04 -1.26 -0.09
N VAL A 12 -0.02 -0.79 -0.81
CA VAL A 12 -0.02 -0.69 -2.27
C VAL A 12 1.07 -1.60 -2.81
N ALA A 13 0.68 -2.72 -3.40
CA ALA A 13 1.58 -3.62 -4.11
C ALA A 13 1.58 -3.30 -5.61
N LEU A 14 2.77 -3.10 -6.17
CA LEU A 14 3.03 -2.74 -7.57
C LEU A 14 3.80 -3.85 -8.26
N ASN A 15 3.58 -4.02 -9.56
CA ASN A 15 4.34 -4.96 -10.38
C ASN A 15 4.66 -4.37 -11.76
N LEU A 16 5.94 -4.06 -11.99
CA LEU A 16 6.48 -3.66 -13.29
C LEU A 16 6.96 -4.91 -14.06
N GLY A 17 6.06 -5.51 -14.84
CA GLY A 17 6.33 -6.79 -15.50
C GLY A 17 7.30 -6.72 -16.70
N ARG A 18 7.39 -5.53 -17.32
CA ARG A 18 8.17 -5.31 -18.55
C ARG A 18 9.61 -4.82 -18.31
N VAL A 19 9.89 -4.33 -17.10
CA VAL A 19 11.19 -3.76 -16.72
C VAL A 19 12.23 -4.86 -16.48
N ARG A 20 13.49 -4.61 -16.85
CA ARG A 20 14.56 -5.63 -16.83
C ARG A 20 15.69 -5.32 -15.87
N THR A 21 15.78 -4.10 -15.36
CA THR A 21 16.84 -3.67 -14.45
C THR A 21 16.29 -3.00 -13.19
N PRO A 22 17.01 -3.08 -12.05
CA PRO A 22 16.59 -2.41 -10.83
C PRO A 22 16.54 -0.89 -10.99
N GLU A 23 17.47 -0.30 -11.75
CA GLU A 23 17.54 1.15 -11.95
C GLU A 23 16.34 1.69 -12.72
N GLU A 24 15.87 0.97 -13.75
CA GLU A 24 14.64 1.31 -14.47
C GLU A 24 13.42 1.24 -13.56
N ALA A 25 13.33 0.21 -12.71
CA ALA A 25 12.21 0.03 -11.79
C ALA A 25 12.16 1.17 -10.75
N LEU A 26 13.31 1.50 -10.15
CA LEU A 26 13.40 2.61 -9.20
C LEU A 26 13.04 3.96 -9.83
N ARG A 27 13.52 4.23 -11.05
CA ARG A 27 13.16 5.46 -11.78
C ARG A 27 11.66 5.53 -12.07
N ALA A 28 11.04 4.40 -12.41
CA ALA A 28 9.60 4.33 -12.66
C ALA A 28 8.80 4.60 -11.38
N TRP A 29 9.20 4.05 -10.23
CA TRP A 29 8.46 4.26 -8.97
C TRP A 29 8.76 5.57 -8.25
N LEU A 30 9.90 6.22 -8.53
CA LEU A 30 10.33 7.41 -7.79
C LEU A 30 9.28 8.54 -7.77
N PRO A 31 8.60 8.91 -8.89
CA PRO A 31 7.55 9.93 -8.86
C PRO A 31 6.39 9.54 -7.93
N LEU A 32 5.99 8.27 -7.95
CA LEU A 32 4.92 7.76 -7.11
C LEU A 32 5.30 7.80 -5.63
N VAL A 33 6.48 7.29 -5.29
CA VAL A 33 7.01 7.31 -3.91
C VAL A 33 7.11 8.74 -3.39
N SER A 34 7.63 9.66 -4.21
CA SER A 34 7.73 11.07 -3.83
C SER A 34 6.35 11.72 -3.61
N GLY A 35 5.34 11.31 -4.37
CA GLY A 35 3.98 11.84 -4.28
C GLY A 35 3.16 11.24 -3.13
N LEU A 36 3.35 9.95 -2.83
CA LEU A 36 2.62 9.24 -1.78
C LEU A 36 3.26 9.36 -0.41
N ARG A 37 4.59 9.54 -0.35
CA ARG A 37 5.37 9.59 0.90
C ARG A 37 5.04 8.42 1.85
N PRO A 38 5.19 7.17 1.39
CA PRO A 38 4.92 5.99 2.21
C PRO A 38 5.80 5.97 3.46
N VAL A 39 5.25 5.44 4.55
CA VAL A 39 5.94 5.29 5.84
C VAL A 39 6.84 4.06 5.88
N SER A 40 6.59 3.08 4.99
CA SER A 40 7.44 1.91 4.77
C SER A 40 7.41 1.50 3.30
N MET A 41 8.52 0.98 2.81
CA MET A 41 8.68 0.57 1.41
C MET A 41 9.56 -0.67 1.32
N ARG A 42 9.18 -1.60 0.46
CA ARG A 42 9.99 -2.74 0.06
C ARG A 42 10.02 -2.82 -1.47
N PHE A 43 11.21 -3.02 -2.01
CA PHE A 43 11.42 -3.24 -3.44
C PHE A 43 12.14 -4.56 -3.64
N GLU A 44 11.67 -5.38 -4.57
CA GLU A 44 12.28 -6.68 -4.85
C GLU A 44 12.16 -7.05 -6.32
N ALA A 45 13.12 -7.84 -6.81
CA ALA A 45 12.95 -8.51 -8.09
C ALA A 45 11.97 -9.68 -7.90
N ALA A 46 11.12 -9.91 -8.90
CA ALA A 46 10.27 -11.09 -8.90
C ALA A 46 11.16 -12.35 -8.94
N GLY A 47 10.84 -13.33 -8.08
CA GLY A 47 11.57 -14.59 -8.03
C GLY A 47 11.48 -15.37 -9.34
N PRO A 48 12.52 -16.15 -9.71
CA PRO A 48 12.55 -16.90 -10.97
C PRO A 48 11.45 -17.97 -11.07
N ASP A 49 11.04 -18.52 -9.92
CA ASP A 49 9.99 -19.55 -9.82
C ASP A 49 8.59 -18.95 -9.59
N GLY A 50 8.48 -17.63 -9.51
CA GLY A 50 7.24 -16.92 -9.25
C GLY A 50 6.36 -16.74 -10.49
N LEU A 51 5.06 -16.54 -10.29
CA LEU A 51 4.12 -16.20 -11.37
C LEU A 51 4.33 -14.78 -11.90
N ARG A 52 4.84 -13.89 -11.05
CA ARG A 52 5.13 -12.50 -11.41
C ARG A 52 6.52 -12.39 -12.04
N ARG A 53 6.73 -11.37 -12.86
CA ARG A 53 7.99 -11.09 -13.57
C ARG A 53 8.41 -9.65 -13.30
N GLY A 54 9.67 -9.33 -13.56
CA GLY A 54 10.18 -7.96 -13.44
C GLY A 54 10.41 -7.58 -11.98
N TYR A 55 9.86 -6.45 -11.55
CA TYR A 55 10.11 -5.88 -10.23
C TYR A 55 8.81 -5.57 -9.49
N LEU A 56 8.83 -5.85 -8.20
CA LEU A 56 7.72 -5.65 -7.27
C LEU A 56 8.06 -4.54 -6.28
N ALA A 57 7.05 -3.74 -5.95
CA ALA A 57 7.13 -2.83 -4.82
C ALA A 57 5.96 -3.08 -3.88
N ASP A 58 6.19 -2.94 -2.59
CA ASP A 58 5.17 -2.87 -1.56
C ASP A 58 5.35 -1.58 -0.78
N LEU A 59 4.32 -0.75 -0.75
CA LEU A 59 4.32 0.55 -0.10
C LEU A 59 3.26 0.58 0.98
N LEU A 60 3.62 1.06 2.17
CA LEU A 60 2.70 1.33 3.25
C LEU A 60 2.45 2.84 3.34
N VAL A 61 1.22 3.27 3.10
CA VAL A 61 0.81 4.68 3.13
C VAL A 61 -0.22 4.84 4.24
N VAL A 62 -0.07 5.88 5.06
CA VAL A 62 -0.99 6.17 6.16
C VAL A 62 -1.63 7.52 5.89
N PHE A 63 -2.96 7.55 5.88
CA PHE A 63 -3.73 8.76 5.78
C PHE A 63 -4.31 9.11 7.16
N PRO A 64 -4.08 10.33 7.66
CA PRO A 64 -4.72 10.77 8.88
C PRO A 64 -6.24 10.79 8.70
N PRO A 65 -7.02 10.63 9.79
CA PRO A 65 -8.47 10.58 9.72
C PRO A 65 -9.02 11.87 9.08
N PRO A 66 -9.91 11.76 8.08
CA PRO A 66 -10.61 12.93 7.57
C PRO A 66 -11.60 13.46 8.61
N GLU A 67 -11.85 14.77 8.58
CA GLU A 67 -12.79 15.41 9.50
C GLU A 67 -14.25 15.04 9.15
N GLY A 68 -14.95 14.40 10.10
CA GLY A 68 -16.37 14.07 9.96
C GLY A 68 -16.67 12.83 9.12
N GLY A 69 -17.94 12.64 8.74
CA GLY A 69 -18.41 11.48 7.97
C GLY A 69 -18.63 10.20 8.78
N THR A 70 -19.25 9.21 8.12
CA THR A 70 -19.36 7.83 8.62
C THR A 70 -18.02 7.11 8.54
N ALA A 71 -17.87 5.98 9.23
CA ALA A 71 -16.64 5.17 9.14
C ALA A 71 -16.30 4.81 7.67
N LEU A 72 -17.32 4.47 6.89
CA LEU A 72 -17.18 4.19 5.46
C LEU A 72 -16.72 5.42 4.66
N ASP A 73 -17.28 6.60 4.92
CA ASP A 73 -16.84 7.83 4.23
C ASP A 73 -15.37 8.14 4.53
N ARG A 74 -14.96 7.90 5.79
CA ARG A 74 -13.57 8.13 6.23
C ARG A 74 -12.59 7.17 5.58
N LEU A 75 -13.01 5.92 5.30
CA LEU A 75 -12.23 4.96 4.53
C LEU A 75 -12.17 5.35 3.04
N LEU A 76 -13.32 5.60 2.42
CA LEU A 76 -13.42 5.78 0.97
C LEU A 76 -12.80 7.08 0.47
N ALA A 77 -12.80 8.15 1.26
CA ALA A 77 -12.21 9.43 0.86
C ALA A 77 -10.69 9.33 0.54
N PRO A 78 -9.82 8.87 1.46
CA PRO A 78 -8.39 8.70 1.17
C PRO A 78 -8.12 7.59 0.17
N VAL A 79 -8.86 6.47 0.21
CA VAL A 79 -8.71 5.38 -0.77
C VAL A 79 -9.04 5.86 -2.18
N GLY A 80 -10.12 6.63 -2.35
CA GLY A 80 -10.51 7.16 -3.65
C GLY A 80 -9.55 8.22 -4.19
N GLU A 81 -8.92 9.01 -3.32
CA GLU A 81 -7.80 9.89 -3.71
C GLU A 81 -6.56 9.10 -4.13
N LEU A 82 -6.20 8.07 -3.37
CA LEU A 82 -5.09 7.17 -3.70
C LEU A 82 -5.32 6.47 -5.05
N ALA A 83 -6.50 5.90 -5.27
CA ALA A 83 -6.85 5.24 -6.52
C ALA A 83 -6.71 6.21 -7.72
N ARG A 84 -7.25 7.44 -7.62
CA ARG A 84 -7.11 8.45 -8.68
C ARG A 84 -5.65 8.81 -8.98
N ARG A 85 -4.80 8.93 -7.95
CA ARG A 85 -3.36 9.18 -8.12
C ARG A 85 -2.62 8.04 -8.81
N LEU A 86 -3.08 6.81 -8.58
CA LEU A 86 -2.58 5.60 -9.24
C LEU A 86 -3.15 5.43 -10.66
N GLY A 87 -4.06 6.31 -11.10
CA GLY A 87 -4.77 6.17 -12.37
C GLY A 87 -5.81 5.04 -12.38
N LEU A 88 -6.31 4.66 -11.21
CA LEU A 88 -7.28 3.59 -10.99
C LEU A 88 -8.69 4.17 -10.84
N ASP A 89 -9.70 3.35 -11.13
CA ASP A 89 -11.09 3.68 -10.85
C ASP A 89 -11.41 3.46 -9.36
N PRO A 90 -11.73 4.51 -8.59
CA PRO A 90 -12.13 4.37 -7.19
C PRO A 90 -13.37 3.49 -6.98
N ALA A 91 -14.28 3.44 -7.96
CA ALA A 91 -15.50 2.65 -7.86
C ALA A 91 -15.24 1.13 -7.90
N ALA A 92 -14.04 0.72 -8.31
CA ALA A 92 -13.60 -0.67 -8.31
C ALA A 92 -13.05 -1.13 -6.94
N PHE A 93 -13.07 -0.27 -5.91
CA PHE A 93 -12.71 -0.67 -4.56
C PHE A 93 -13.87 -1.44 -3.91
N GLU A 94 -13.61 -2.70 -3.57
CA GLU A 94 -14.54 -3.58 -2.88
C GLU A 94 -14.36 -3.42 -1.38
N VAL A 95 -15.39 -2.91 -0.72
CA VAL A 95 -15.43 -2.72 0.74
C VAL A 95 -15.82 -4.03 1.42
N ASP A 96 -15.23 -4.31 2.59
CA ASP A 96 -15.61 -5.45 3.42
C ASP A 96 -17.00 -5.28 4.09
N GLU A 97 -17.47 -6.32 4.77
CA GLU A 97 -18.79 -6.34 5.43
C GLU A 97 -18.88 -5.32 6.58
N ASP A 98 -17.75 -5.03 7.23
CA ASP A 98 -17.68 -4.14 8.39
C ASP A 98 -17.55 -2.66 7.99
N GLY A 99 -17.25 -2.37 6.72
CA GLY A 99 -17.06 -1.01 6.22
C GLY A 99 -15.78 -0.34 6.71
N LEU A 100 -14.82 -1.12 7.22
CA LEU A 100 -13.58 -0.63 7.84
C LEU A 100 -12.35 -0.89 6.98
N GLY A 101 -12.47 -1.75 5.97
CA GLY A 101 -11.43 -2.05 5.03
C GLY A 101 -11.95 -2.50 3.68
N GLY A 102 -11.04 -3.00 2.87
CA GLY A 102 -11.36 -3.48 1.54
C GLY A 102 -10.14 -3.60 0.64
N ALA A 103 -10.41 -3.90 -0.63
CA ALA A 103 -9.38 -4.11 -1.63
C ALA A 103 -9.77 -3.56 -3.01
N LEU A 104 -8.77 -3.13 -3.76
CA LEU A 104 -8.85 -2.89 -5.20
C LEU A 104 -7.75 -3.69 -5.88
N ASN A 105 -8.13 -4.62 -6.75
CA ASN A 105 -7.22 -5.56 -7.40
C ASN A 105 -7.29 -5.41 -8.93
N VAL A 106 -6.23 -4.87 -9.53
CA VAL A 106 -6.07 -4.80 -10.98
C VAL A 106 -5.14 -5.92 -11.43
N LYS A 107 -5.72 -6.99 -11.99
CA LYS A 107 -5.00 -8.22 -12.35
C LYS A 107 -4.19 -8.13 -13.64
N GLU A 108 -4.49 -7.17 -14.50
CA GLU A 108 -3.82 -6.99 -15.79
C GLU A 108 -3.10 -5.64 -15.84
N GLU A 109 -1.89 -5.61 -16.40
CA GLU A 109 -1.26 -4.34 -16.81
C GLU A 109 -2.21 -3.68 -17.81
N GLN A 110 -2.94 -2.65 -17.38
CA GLN A 110 -3.66 -1.80 -18.32
C GLN A 110 -2.62 -1.09 -19.17
N ASP A 111 -2.73 -1.18 -20.49
CA ASP A 111 -1.87 -0.43 -21.41
C ASP A 111 -2.01 1.06 -21.09
N GLY A 112 -0.96 1.64 -20.49
CA GLY A 112 -0.92 3.03 -20.05
C GLY A 112 -0.71 3.24 -18.55
N SER A 113 -0.74 2.19 -17.73
CA SER A 113 -0.40 2.31 -16.30
C SER A 113 1.10 2.63 -16.12
N PRO A 114 1.47 3.79 -15.53
CA PRO A 114 2.88 4.19 -15.40
C PRO A 114 3.67 3.34 -14.40
N TYR A 115 2.99 2.63 -13.48
CA TYR A 115 3.63 1.88 -12.39
C TYR A 115 3.28 0.39 -12.38
N GLY A 116 2.62 -0.12 -13.43
CA GLY A 116 2.35 -1.55 -13.63
C GLY A 116 0.99 -2.00 -13.10
N ALA A 117 0.86 -3.27 -12.71
CA ALA A 117 -0.34 -3.79 -12.05
C ALA A 117 -0.36 -3.44 -10.57
N TYR A 118 -1.57 -3.32 -9.98
CA TYR A 118 -1.75 -2.84 -8.60
C TYR A 118 -2.64 -3.78 -7.79
N LEU A 119 -2.29 -3.95 -6.51
CA LEU A 119 -3.21 -4.33 -5.46
C LEU A 119 -3.16 -3.24 -4.39
N VAL A 120 -4.31 -2.65 -4.09
CA VAL A 120 -4.48 -1.74 -2.96
C VAL A 120 -5.31 -2.47 -1.91
N LEU A 121 -4.78 -2.59 -0.70
CA LEU A 121 -5.54 -3.02 0.47
C LEU A 121 -5.64 -1.81 1.39
N ALA A 122 -6.80 -1.59 1.99
CA ALA A 122 -6.98 -0.55 2.99
C ALA A 122 -7.68 -1.09 4.22
N LEU A 123 -7.29 -0.60 5.39
CA LEU A 123 -7.89 -0.94 6.66
C LEU A 123 -7.77 0.26 7.60
N THR A 124 -8.82 0.50 8.38
CA THR A 124 -8.86 1.55 9.38
C THR A 124 -8.19 1.06 10.67
N GLY A 125 -7.23 1.83 11.19
CA GLY A 125 -6.57 1.61 12.47
C GLY A 125 -5.46 0.55 12.50
N ALA A 126 -5.25 -0.21 11.43
CA ALA A 126 -4.31 -1.33 11.42
C ALA A 126 -3.74 -1.62 10.03
N ASP A 127 -2.60 -2.33 9.96
CA ASP A 127 -2.03 -2.79 8.70
C ASP A 127 -2.93 -3.88 8.07
N PRO A 128 -3.40 -3.72 6.83
CA PRO A 128 -4.23 -4.73 6.17
C PRO A 128 -3.61 -6.13 6.05
N LEU A 129 -2.27 -6.23 6.04
CA LEU A 129 -1.56 -7.51 5.98
C LEU A 129 -1.16 -8.04 7.37
N ASN A 130 -1.31 -7.22 8.42
CA ASN A 130 -1.04 -7.61 9.80
C ASN A 130 -2.02 -6.91 10.76
N PRO A 131 -3.33 -7.25 10.68
CA PRO A 131 -4.39 -6.52 11.38
C PRO A 131 -4.34 -6.70 12.90
N GLU A 132 -3.81 -7.83 13.38
CA GLU A 132 -3.66 -8.10 14.81
C GLU A 132 -2.43 -7.41 15.40
N GLY A 133 -1.49 -6.97 14.55
CA GLY A 133 -0.17 -6.51 14.93
C GLY A 133 0.67 -7.66 15.47
N GLU A 134 1.89 -7.85 14.97
CA GLU A 134 2.85 -8.64 15.73
C GLU A 134 3.07 -7.92 17.06
N GLN A 135 2.60 -8.52 18.15
CA GLN A 135 2.93 -8.12 19.50
C GLN A 135 4.40 -8.47 19.73
N ALA A 136 5.29 -7.63 19.19
CA ALA A 136 6.72 -7.69 19.42
C ALA A 136 7.18 -6.28 19.79
N ASP A 137 6.77 -5.84 20.98
CA ASP A 137 7.69 -5.08 21.80
C ASP A 137 8.88 -6.02 22.05
N TYR A 138 9.98 -5.82 21.35
CA TYR A 138 11.25 -6.09 22.00
C TYR A 138 11.34 -5.04 23.11
N ASP A 139 10.78 -5.38 24.28
CA ASP A 139 11.34 -4.96 25.56
C ASP A 139 12.75 -5.57 25.64
N ASP A 140 13.67 -5.05 24.83
CA ASP A 140 15.09 -5.15 25.13
C ASP A 140 15.47 -3.81 25.75
N THR A 141 15.28 -3.77 27.05
CA THR A 141 15.88 -2.80 27.96
C THR A 141 17.29 -2.49 27.48
N GLY A 142 17.52 -1.22 27.12
CA GLY A 142 18.82 -0.70 26.79
C GLY A 142 19.81 -0.86 27.94
N GLU A 143 20.45 -2.03 28.01
CA GLU A 143 21.65 -2.33 28.77
C GLU A 143 22.61 -3.07 27.84
N ASP A 144 23.38 -2.31 27.05
CA ASP A 144 24.83 -2.55 26.87
C ASP A 144 25.39 -1.58 25.83
N LEU A 145 25.54 -0.33 26.27
CA LEU A 145 26.62 0.55 25.80
C LEU A 145 27.33 1.10 27.04
N LEU A 146 28.10 0.23 27.68
CA LEU A 146 29.20 0.60 28.58
C LEU A 146 30.52 0.09 27.99
#